data_AF-A0A3M8AKB9-F1
#
_entry.id   AF-A0A3M8AKB9-F1
#
_cell.length_a   1.000
_cell.length_b   1.000
_cell.length_c   1.000
_cell.angle_alpha   90.00
_cell.angle_beta   90.00
_cell.angle_gamma   90.00
#
_symmetry.space_group_name_H-M   'P 1'
#
loop_
_entity.id
_entity.type
_entity.pdbx_description
1 polymer ?
#
loop_
_entity_poly.entity_id
_entity_poly.type
_entity_poly.pdbx_seq_one_letter_code
_entity_poly.pdbx_strand_id
1 'polypeptide(L)' 'MSEFLVIAIPLLLGIVGFVCLLLGLFGYHPKRIRINLTISGICFFLLFAYLIIGYFYTNQAASAFLL' A
#
# COMPACT_ATOMS: atom_id res chain seq x y z
N MET A 1 20.40 10.26 2.13
CA MET A 1 20.15 8.96 2.81
C MET A 1 18.71 8.81 3.35
N SER A 2 17.97 9.90 3.59
CA SER A 2 16.58 9.88 4.09
C SER A 2 15.52 9.56 3.02
N GLU A 3 15.71 9.99 1.78
CA GLU A 3 14.69 9.91 0.70
C GLU A 3 14.38 8.46 0.27
N PHE A 4 15.41 7.60 0.22
CA PHE A 4 15.24 6.18 -0.05
C PHE A 4 14.44 5.47 1.06
N LEU A 5 14.60 5.91 2.31
CA LEU A 5 13.92 5.32 3.46
C LEU A 5 12.42 5.65 3.44
N VAL A 6 12.07 6.87 3.02
CA VAL A 6 10.68 7.33 2.85
C VAL A 6 9.95 6.59 1.72
N ILE A 7 10.66 6.17 0.67
CA ILE A 7 10.08 5.35 -0.42
C ILE A 7 10.05 3.87 -0.04
N ALA A 8 11.10 3.35 0.61
CA ALA A 8 11.24 1.94 0.91
C ALA A 8 10.22 1.45 1.94
N ILE A 9 9.89 2.25 2.98
CA ILE A 9 8.91 1.89 4.01
C ILE A 9 7.52 1.58 3.44
N PRO A 10 6.86 2.48 2.68
CA PRO A 10 5.56 2.19 2.11
C PRO A 10 5.65 0.99 1.16
N LEU A 11 6.70 0.88 0.36
CA LEU A 11 6.91 -0.25 -0.56
C LEU A 11 6.97 -1.61 0.17
N LEU A 12 7.73 -1.68 1.26
CA LEU A 12 7.81 -2.85 2.14
C LEU A 12 6.45 -3.19 2.76
N LEU A 13 5.74 -2.19 3.28
CA LEU A 13 4.38 -2.36 3.80
C LEU A 13 3.42 -2.89 2.73
N GLY A 14 3.51 -2.35 1.52
CA GLY A 14 2.76 -2.79 0.34
C GLY A 14 2.95 -4.28 0.05
N ILE A 15 4.21 -4.71 -0.04
CA ILE A 15 4.57 -6.11 -0.32
C ILE A 15 4.10 -7.04 0.80
N VAL A 16 4.37 -6.70 2.07
CA VAL A 16 3.98 -7.53 3.21
C VAL A 16 2.45 -7.69 3.30
N GLY A 17 1.70 -6.60 3.12
CA GLY A 17 0.24 -6.65 3.08
C GLY A 17 -0.30 -7.50 1.93
N PHE A 18 0.31 -7.38 0.74
CA PHE A 18 -0.07 -8.17 -0.43
C PHE A 18 0.18 -9.68 -0.24
N VAL A 19 1.32 -10.04 0.35
CA VAL A 19 1.65 -11.45 0.67
C VAL A 19 0.69 -12.03 1.71
N CYS A 20 0.35 -11.28 2.76
CA CYS A 20 -0.65 -11.68 3.75
C CYS A 20 -2.04 -11.91 3.13
N LEU A 21 -2.45 -11.05 2.18
CA LEU A 21 -3.71 -11.21 1.46
C LEU A 21 -3.72 -12.45 0.57
N LEU A 22 -2.62 -12.70 -0.16
CA LEU A 22 -2.45 -13.91 -0.96
C LEU A 22 -2.55 -15.17 -0.10
N LEU A 23 -1.81 -15.22 1.02
CA LEU A 23 -1.86 -16.35 1.95
C LEU A 23 -3.27 -16.58 2.52
N GLY A 24 -3.98 -15.51 2.86
CA GLY A 24 -5.37 -15.62 3.34
C GLY A 24 -6.38 -16.01 2.25
N LEU A 25 -6.10 -15.72 0.98
CA LEU A 25 -6.96 -16.11 -0.16
C LEU A 25 -6.79 -17.59 -0.54
N PHE A 26 -5.56 -18.11 -0.44
CA PHE A 26 -5.21 -19.50 -0.72
C PHE A 26 -5.52 -20.45 0.46
N GLY A 27 -5.73 -19.93 1.66
CA GLY A 27 -6.22 -20.70 2.80
C GLY A 27 -7.66 -21.21 2.59
N TYR A 28 -7.92 -22.47 2.94
CA TYR A 28 -9.24 -23.11 2.79
C TYR A 28 -10.25 -22.54 3.80
N HIS A 29 -10.77 -21.34 3.53
CA HIS A 29 -11.71 -20.65 4.40
C HIS A 29 -13.16 -20.67 3.86
N PRO A 30 -14.17 -20.68 4.74
CA PRO A 30 -15.58 -20.59 4.37
C PRO A 30 -15.84 -19.32 3.52
N LYS A 31 -16.78 -19.41 2.56
CA LYS A 31 -17.08 -18.35 1.56
C LYS A 31 -17.20 -16.93 2.15
N ARG A 32 -17.71 -16.78 3.37
CA ARG A 32 -17.89 -15.50 4.05
C ARG A 32 -16.56 -14.82 4.43
N ILE A 33 -15.54 -15.58 4.81
CA ILE A 33 -14.22 -15.05 5.19
C ILE A 33 -13.47 -14.55 3.95
N ARG A 34 -13.59 -15.25 2.81
CA ARG A 34 -12.97 -14.82 1.55
C ARG A 34 -13.41 -13.43 1.11
N ILE A 35 -14.70 -13.08 1.28
CA ILE A 35 -15.22 -11.75 0.92
C ILE A 35 -14.59 -10.66 1.78
N ASN A 36 -14.53 -10.85 3.11
CA ASN A 36 -13.89 -9.89 4.02
C ASN A 36 -12.40 -9.73 3.70
N LEU A 37 -11.72 -10.81 3.32
CA LEU A 37 -10.31 -10.80 2.96
C LEU A 37 -10.06 -10.06 1.65
N THR A 38 -10.93 -10.25 0.64
CA THR A 38 -10.90 -9.48 -0.60
C THR A 38 -11.17 -7.99 -0.36
N ILE A 39 -12.17 -7.64 0.45
CA ILE A 39 -12.48 -6.24 0.80
C ILE A 39 -11.29 -5.59 1.53
N SER A 40 -10.71 -6.30 2.50
CA SER A 40 -9.51 -5.85 3.21
C SER A 40 -8.36 -5.61 2.23
N GLY A 41 -8.20 -6.46 1.22
CA GLY A 41 -7.18 -6.29 0.20
C GLY A 41 -7.38 -5.08 -0.68
N ILE A 42 -8.62 -4.82 -1.12
CA ILE A 42 -8.96 -3.63 -1.91
C ILE A 42 -8.72 -2.37 -1.08
N CYS A 43 -9.12 -2.35 0.20
CA CYS A 43 -8.85 -1.23 1.11
C CYS A 43 -7.35 -1.00 1.29
N PHE A 44 -6.56 -2.06 1.46
CA PHE A 44 -5.10 -1.94 1.61
C PHE A 44 -4.45 -1.38 0.34
N PHE A 45 -4.92 -1.81 -0.83
CA PHE A 45 -4.44 -1.33 -2.12
C PHE A 45 -4.76 0.16 -2.34
N LEU A 46 -5.97 0.60 -1.98
CA LEU A 46 -6.37 2.01 -2.01
C LEU A 46 -5.52 2.87 -1.08
N LEU A 47 -5.23 2.40 0.14
CA LEU A 47 -4.39 3.09 1.11
C LEU A 47 -2.95 3.23 0.62
N PHE A 48 -2.41 2.16 0.02
CA PHE A 48 -1.08 2.17 -0.58
C PHE A 48 -0.99 3.13 -1.77
N ALA A 49 -1.98 3.11 -2.68
CA ALA A 49 -2.06 4.04 -3.79
C ALA A 49 -2.16 5.50 -3.32
N TYR A 50 -2.94 5.76 -2.27
CA TYR A 50 -3.05 7.09 -1.67
C TYR A 50 -1.71 7.59 -1.13
N LEU A 51 -0.96 6.74 -0.42
CA LEU A 51 0.36 7.08 0.10
C LEU A 51 1.37 7.37 -1.01
N ILE A 52 1.37 6.57 -2.09
CA ILE A 52 2.23 6.81 -3.26
C ILE A 52 1.88 8.14 -3.93
N ILE A 53 0.60 8.38 -4.23
CA ILE A 53 0.16 9.61 -4.89
C ILE A 53 0.46 10.82 -4.01
N GLY A 54 0.20 10.70 -2.70
CA GLY A 54 0.54 11.72 -1.71
C GLY A 54 2.04 12.04 -1.68
N TYR A 55 2.90 11.02 -1.76
CA TYR A 55 4.34 11.18 -1.86
C TYR A 55 4.77 11.90 -3.15
N PHE A 56 4.21 11.53 -4.30
CA PHE A 56 4.49 12.21 -5.58
C PHE A 56 4.05 13.68 -5.53
N TYR A 57 2.86 13.96 -4.99
CA TYR A 57 2.35 15.33 -4.85
C TYR A 57 3.17 16.18 -3.89
N THR A 58 3.59 15.65 -2.75
CA THR A 58 4.42 16.39 -1.79
C THR A 58 5.82 16.66 -2.34
N ASN A 59 6.42 15.71 -3.07
CA ASN A 59 7.68 15.96 -3.77
C ASN A 59 7.54 17.02 -4.87
N GLN A 60 6.44 17.00 -5.62
CA GLN A 60 6.18 17.96 -6.68
C GLN A 60 5.88 19.37 -6.13
N ALA A 61 5.18 19.48 -5.01
CA ALA A 61 4.94 20.74 -4.31
C ALA A 61 6.23 21.33 -3.71
N ALA A 62 7.14 20.49 -3.19
CA ALA A 62 8.45 20.93 -2.72
C ALA A 62 9.32 21.49 -3.85
N SER A 63 9.28 20.89 -5.05
CA SER A 63 10.01 21.40 -6.21
C SER A 63 9.44 22.70 -6.79
N ALA A 64 8.15 22.97 -6.61
CA ALA A 64 7.51 24.20 -7.07
C ALA A 64 7.70 25.40 -6.11
N PHE A 65 8.04 25.16 -4.83
CA PHE A 65 8.31 26.21 -3.84
C PHE A 65 9.77 26.71 -3.87
N LEU A 66 10.68 25.98 -4.52
CA LEU A 66 12.11 26.31 -4.66
C LEU A 66 12.44 27.12 -5.93
N LEU A 67 11.43 27.55 -6.68
CA LEU A 67 11.54 28.35 -7.92
C LEU A 67 10.73 29.64 -7.75
#